data_AF-A0A7X8CVY1-F1
#
_entry.id   AF-A0A7X8CVY1-F1
#
_cell.length_a   1.000
_cell.length_b   1.000
_cell.length_c   1.000
_cell.angle_alpha   90.00
_cell.angle_beta   90.00
_cell.angle_gamma   90.00
#
_symmetry.space_group_name_H-M   'P 1'
#
loop_
_entity.id
_entity.type
_entity.pdbx_description
1 polymer ?
#
loop_
_entity_poly.entity_id
_entity_poly.type
_entity_poly.pdbx_seq_one_letter_code
_entity_poly.pdbx_strand_id
1 'polypeptide(L)'
;MAINLRDIVTEEFQEEIQDAFAYATGFGVVFIDTEGNHIGPGGNFTRFCTAINNREIGAKSCALTNRQAISLAMDSNQPSIYICHAGLVNIEIPLIVEGQHVGAITAGQVRTSDPDSYPRDTSPCAGNWTE
;
A
#
# COMPACT_ATOMS: atom_id res chain seq x y z
N MET A 1 -17.81 9.71 16.19
CA MET A 1 -16.48 10.36 16.13
C MET A 1 -15.72 9.63 15.05
N ALA A 2 -14.98 10.34 14.19
CA ALA A 2 -14.17 9.68 13.16
C ALA A 2 -12.93 9.09 13.83
N ILE A 3 -12.76 7.77 13.74
CA ILE A 3 -11.55 7.10 14.24
C ILE A 3 -10.38 7.44 13.31
N ASN A 4 -9.28 7.95 13.86
CA ASN A 4 -8.04 8.17 13.12
C ASN A 4 -7.09 6.99 13.34
N LEU A 5 -6.57 6.42 12.27
CA LEU A 5 -5.65 5.29 12.36
C LEU A 5 -4.40 5.61 13.18
N ARG A 6 -3.91 6.86 13.14
CA ARG A 6 -2.74 7.30 13.90
C ARG A 6 -2.96 7.26 15.42
N ASP A 7 -4.20 7.26 15.88
CA ASP A 7 -4.53 7.15 17.30
C ASP A 7 -4.48 5.69 17.79
N ILE A 8 -4.52 4.73 16.86
CA ILE A 8 -4.50 3.28 17.14
C ILE A 8 -3.11 2.70 16.86
N VAL A 9 -2.49 3.17 15.78
CA VAL A 9 -1.26 2.62 15.21
C VAL A 9 -0.10 3.51 15.64
N THR A 10 0.43 3.25 16.83
CA THR A 10 1.63 3.91 17.37
C THR A 10 2.86 3.57 16.54
N GLU A 11 3.92 4.38 16.61
CA GLU A 11 5.18 4.10 15.90
C GLU A 11 5.77 2.74 16.29
N GLU A 12 5.76 2.40 17.57
CA GLU A 12 6.23 1.10 18.07
C GLU A 12 5.42 -0.07 17.49
N PHE A 13 4.09 0.07 17.43
CA PHE A 13 3.22 -0.95 16.82
C PHE A 13 3.43 -1.05 15.30
N GLN A 14 3.67 0.08 14.61
CA GLN A 14 4.00 0.09 13.19
C GLN A 14 5.28 -0.70 12.92
N GLU A 15 6.34 -0.41 13.68
CA GLU A 15 7.63 -1.09 13.55
C GLU A 15 7.48 -2.59 13.81
N GLU A 16 6.85 -2.99 14.92
CA GLU A 16 6.68 -4.40 15.27
C GLU A 16 5.95 -5.20 14.18
N ILE A 17 4.79 -4.70 13.72
CA ILE A 17 3.98 -5.41 12.72
C ILE A 17 4.68 -5.44 11.36
N GLN A 18 5.26 -4.31 10.93
CA GLN A 18 5.95 -4.25 9.64
C GLN A 18 7.18 -5.16 9.62
N ASP A 19 7.98 -5.16 10.68
CA ASP A 19 9.18 -6.00 10.77
C ASP A 19 8.83 -7.49 10.85
N ALA A 20 7.84 -7.86 11.66
CA ALA A 20 7.40 -9.25 11.75
C ALA A 20 6.84 -9.76 10.41
N PHE A 21 6.01 -8.95 9.74
CA PHE A 21 5.42 -9.32 8.45
C PHE A 21 6.49 -9.40 7.35
N ALA A 22 7.39 -8.41 7.29
CA ALA A 22 8.51 -8.40 6.38
C ALA A 22 9.43 -9.60 6.57
N TYR A 23 9.76 -9.94 7.82
CA TYR A 23 10.59 -11.10 8.14
C TYR A 23 9.93 -12.41 7.71
N ALA A 24 8.64 -12.56 7.97
CA ALA A 24 7.90 -13.79 7.66
C ALA A 24 7.68 -14.01 6.16
N THR A 25 7.48 -12.93 5.38
CA THR A 25 7.06 -13.01 3.98
C THR A 25 8.15 -12.61 2.97
N GLY A 26 9.15 -11.85 3.41
CA GLY A 26 10.12 -11.19 2.54
C GLY A 26 9.56 -10.03 1.73
N PHE A 27 8.30 -9.62 1.93
CA PHE A 27 7.68 -8.50 1.22
C PHE A 27 8.05 -7.16 1.83
N GLY A 28 7.98 -6.11 1.01
CA GLY A 28 7.90 -4.74 1.53
C GLY A 28 6.50 -4.51 2.08
N VAL A 29 6.36 -3.83 3.22
CA VAL A 29 5.08 -3.63 3.91
C VAL A 29 4.99 -2.23 4.52
N VAL A 30 3.82 -1.60 4.47
CA VAL A 30 3.61 -0.27 5.04
C VAL A 30 2.15 -0.07 5.46
N PHE A 31 1.93 0.67 6.54
CA PHE A 31 0.61 1.19 6.86
C PHE A 31 0.28 2.39 5.97
N ILE A 32 -0.97 2.50 5.54
CA ILE A 32 -1.45 3.63 4.75
C ILE A 32 -2.72 4.23 5.34
N ASP A 33 -2.90 5.53 5.15
CA ASP A 33 -4.16 6.20 5.47
C ASP A 33 -5.25 5.93 4.42
N THR A 34 -6.46 6.43 4.67
CA THR A 34 -7.62 6.23 3.78
C THR A 34 -7.44 6.86 2.39
N GLU A 35 -6.50 7.78 2.23
CA GLU A 35 -6.18 8.43 0.96
C GLU A 35 -5.03 7.72 0.21
N GLY A 36 -4.50 6.62 0.76
CA GLY A 36 -3.45 5.83 0.15
C GLY A 36 -2.03 6.22 0.56
N ASN A 37 -1.87 7.26 1.41
CA ASN A 37 -0.54 7.76 1.76
C ASN A 37 0.11 6.90 2.83
N HIS A 38 1.42 6.69 2.70
CA HIS A 38 2.18 5.95 3.69
C HIS A 38 2.19 6.66 5.05
N ILE A 39 2.04 5.87 6.10
CA ILE A 39 2.24 6.26 7.48
C ILE A 39 3.58 5.64 7.90
N GLY A 40 4.59 6.49 8.03
CA GLY A 40 5.95 6.06 8.35
C GLY A 40 6.75 5.53 7.15
N PRO A 41 7.96 4.99 7.40
CA PRO A 41 8.90 4.60 6.35
C PRO A 41 8.59 3.25 5.68
N GLY A 42 7.74 2.42 6.29
CA GLY A 42 7.52 1.03 5.89
C GLY A 42 8.68 0.09 6.26
N GLY A 43 8.42 -1.22 6.19
CA GLY A 43 9.39 -2.30 6.43
C GLY A 43 9.83 -2.98 5.13
N ASN A 44 11.12 -3.31 5.03
CA ASN A 44 11.71 -4.16 3.98
C ASN A 44 11.37 -3.74 2.52
N PHE A 45 11.35 -2.43 2.25
CA PHE A 45 11.16 -1.94 0.89
C PHE A 45 12.33 -2.32 -0.01
N THR A 46 12.02 -2.71 -1.24
CA THR A 46 13.02 -2.89 -2.29
C THR A 46 13.65 -1.54 -2.64
N ARG A 47 14.92 -1.56 -3.07
CA ARG A 47 15.63 -0.36 -3.54
C ARG A 47 14.86 0.41 -4.61
N PHE A 48 14.11 -0.30 -5.45
CA PHE A 48 13.27 0.28 -6.51
C PHE A 48 12.09 1.06 -5.92
N CYS A 49 11.29 0.46 -5.05
CA CYS A 49 10.17 1.15 -4.42
C CYS A 49 10.64 2.28 -3.50
N THR A 50 11.76 2.12 -2.79
CA THR A 50 12.37 3.22 -2.01
C THR A 50 12.72 4.40 -2.91
N ALA A 51 13.30 4.17 -4.10
CA ALA A 51 13.64 5.25 -5.02
C ALA A 51 12.40 6.01 -5.53
N ILE A 52 11.31 5.29 -5.84
CA ILE A 52 10.03 5.90 -6.25
C ILE A 52 9.45 6.75 -5.11
N ASN A 53 9.36 6.20 -3.91
CA ASN A 53 8.75 6.90 -2.77
C ASN A 53 9.56 8.11 -2.28
N ASN A 54 10.87 8.15 -2.56
CA ASN A 54 11.71 9.33 -2.27
C ASN A 54 11.47 10.51 -3.22
N ARG A 55 10.68 10.33 -4.28
CA ARG A 55 10.24 11.40 -5.19
C ARG A 55 8.81 11.78 -4.85
N GLU A 56 8.51 13.08 -4.74
CA GLU A 56 7.14 13.55 -4.45
C GLU A 56 6.11 13.01 -5.47
N ILE A 57 6.48 13.03 -6.76
CA ILE A 57 5.63 12.54 -7.86
C ILE A 57 5.44 11.02 -7.79
N GLY A 58 6.48 10.28 -7.41
CA GLY A 58 6.43 8.83 -7.23
C GLY A 58 5.57 8.44 -6.03
N ALA A 59 5.76 9.09 -4.88
CA ALA A 59 4.93 8.89 -3.69
C ALA A 59 3.45 9.17 -3.96
N LYS A 60 3.13 10.25 -4.68
CA LYS A 60 1.75 10.54 -5.12
C LYS A 60 1.19 9.44 -6.02
N SER A 61 2.00 8.90 -6.93
CA SER A 61 1.58 7.80 -7.80
C SER A 61 1.34 6.50 -7.02
N CYS A 62 2.17 6.19 -6.01
CA CYS A 62 1.92 5.09 -5.06
C CYS A 62 0.57 5.27 -4.37
N ALA A 63 0.33 6.46 -3.77
CA ALA A 63 -0.87 6.74 -3.02
C ALA A 63 -2.15 6.59 -3.87
N LEU A 64 -2.13 7.05 -5.12
CA LEU A 64 -3.25 6.87 -6.05
C LEU A 64 -3.58 5.39 -6.27
N THR A 65 -2.58 4.56 -6.56
CA THR A 65 -2.81 3.13 -6.80
C THR A 65 -3.22 2.37 -5.53
N ASN A 66 -2.67 2.76 -4.37
CA ASN A 66 -3.07 2.22 -3.07
C ASN A 66 -4.55 2.54 -2.78
N ARG A 67 -4.97 3.80 -3.02
CA ARG A 67 -6.36 4.22 -2.82
C ARG A 67 -7.34 3.47 -3.71
N GLN A 68 -6.95 3.19 -4.96
CA GLN A 68 -7.76 2.35 -5.83
C GLN A 68 -7.84 0.90 -5.32
N ALA A 69 -6.73 0.34 -4.85
CA ALA A 69 -6.72 -0.99 -4.26
C ALA A 69 -7.58 -1.08 -2.99
N ILE A 70 -7.61 -0.02 -2.17
CA ILE A 70 -8.54 0.12 -1.05
C ILE A 70 -9.98 0.01 -1.55
N SER A 71 -10.36 0.76 -2.59
CA SER A 71 -11.72 0.70 -3.15
C SER A 71 -12.09 -0.73 -3.57
N LEU A 72 -11.20 -1.42 -4.28
CA LEU A 72 -11.40 -2.82 -4.69
C LEU A 72 -11.57 -3.76 -3.49
N ALA A 73 -10.78 -3.56 -2.44
CA ALA A 73 -10.84 -4.36 -1.23
C ALA A 73 -12.16 -4.13 -0.45
N MET A 74 -12.61 -2.88 -0.38
CA MET A 74 -13.87 -2.51 0.26
C MET A 74 -15.08 -3.03 -0.52
N ASP A 75 -15.08 -2.93 -1.85
CA ASP A 75 -16.18 -3.40 -2.71
C ASP A 75 -16.35 -4.92 -2.64
N SER A 76 -15.24 -5.66 -2.49
CA SER A 76 -15.23 -7.13 -2.39
C SER A 76 -15.28 -7.67 -0.96
N ASN A 77 -15.16 -6.80 0.04
CA ASN A 77 -15.01 -7.13 1.46
C ASN A 77 -13.88 -8.17 1.72
N GLN A 78 -12.81 -8.09 0.95
CA GLN A 78 -11.65 -8.99 0.98
C GLN A 78 -10.36 -8.21 0.68
N PRO A 79 -9.17 -8.67 1.11
CA PRO A 79 -7.92 -8.10 0.64
C PRO A 79 -7.83 -8.10 -0.89
N SER A 80 -7.29 -7.03 -1.47
CA SER A 80 -7.14 -6.89 -2.92
C SER A 80 -5.69 -7.21 -3.32
N ILE A 81 -5.50 -8.10 -4.29
CA ILE A 81 -4.20 -8.30 -4.95
C ILE A 81 -4.25 -7.55 -6.27
N TYR A 82 -3.30 -6.65 -6.51
CA TYR A 82 -3.33 -5.73 -7.65
C TYR A 82 -1.94 -5.42 -8.19
N ILE A 83 -1.90 -4.91 -9.42
CA ILE A 83 -0.68 -4.36 -10.03
C ILE A 83 -0.68 -2.84 -9.87
N CYS A 84 0.34 -2.32 -9.19
CA CYS A 84 0.52 -0.88 -9.02
C CYS A 84 1.02 -0.22 -10.31
N HIS A 85 1.09 1.11 -10.29
CA HIS A 85 1.52 1.93 -11.42
C HIS A 85 2.92 1.56 -11.95
N ALA A 86 3.79 1.05 -11.07
CA ALA A 86 5.15 0.63 -11.41
C ALA A 86 5.24 -0.80 -11.94
N GLY A 87 4.10 -1.48 -12.13
CA GLY A 87 4.04 -2.84 -12.66
C GLY A 87 4.38 -3.93 -11.64
N LEU A 88 4.36 -3.61 -10.34
CA LEU A 88 4.60 -4.57 -9.26
C LEU A 88 3.29 -5.02 -8.64
N VAL A 89 3.25 -6.29 -8.24
CA VAL A 89 2.13 -6.88 -7.51
C VAL A 89 2.23 -6.49 -6.04
N ASN A 90 1.11 -6.00 -5.50
CA ASN A 90 0.91 -5.73 -4.09
C ASN A 90 -0.42 -6.30 -3.62
N ILE A 91 -0.55 -6.40 -2.30
CA ILE A 91 -1.72 -6.83 -1.55
C ILE A 91 -2.14 -5.64 -0.71
N GLU A 92 -3.42 -5.28 -0.76
CA GLU A 92 -4.04 -4.24 0.04
C GLU A 92 -4.99 -4.87 1.04
N ILE A 93 -4.73 -4.65 2.33
CA ILE A 93 -5.51 -5.24 3.44
C ILE A 93 -6.21 -4.10 4.19
N PRO A 94 -7.52 -3.89 4.00
CA PRO A 94 -8.24 -2.80 4.63
C PRO A 94 -8.35 -3.02 6.14
N LEU A 95 -8.09 -1.96 6.91
CA LEU A 95 -8.25 -1.90 8.36
C LEU A 95 -9.60 -1.30 8.68
N ILE A 96 -10.45 -2.10 9.34
CA ILE A 96 -11.82 -1.72 9.69
C ILE A 96 -11.99 -1.82 11.20
N VAL A 97 -12.39 -0.72 11.83
CA VAL A 97 -12.62 -0.63 13.29
C VAL A 97 -14.04 -0.14 13.51
N GLU A 98 -14.84 -0.90 14.25
CA GLU A 98 -16.26 -0.60 14.50
C GLU A 98 -17.07 -0.34 13.21
N GLY A 99 -16.73 -1.04 12.13
CA GLY A 99 -17.37 -0.87 10.81
C GLY A 99 -16.89 0.35 10.02
N GLN A 100 -15.98 1.15 10.56
CA GLN A 100 -15.35 2.28 9.86
C GLN A 100 -14.02 1.84 9.24
N HIS A 101 -13.84 2.09 7.94
CA HIS A 101 -12.54 2.00 7.29
C HIS A 101 -11.63 3.13 7.79
N VAL A 102 -10.47 2.76 8.34
CA VAL A 102 -9.52 3.71 8.96
C VAL A 102 -8.20 3.82 8.19
N GLY A 103 -7.93 2.91 7.26
CA GLY A 103 -6.74 2.85 6.42
C GLY A 103 -6.48 1.41 6.00
N ALA A 104 -5.26 1.09 5.61
CA ALA A 104 -4.91 -0.27 5.18
C ALA A 104 -3.45 -0.63 5.48
N ILE A 105 -3.13 -1.91 5.31
CA ILE A 105 -1.75 -2.40 5.20
C ILE A 105 -1.52 -2.78 3.74
N THR A 106 -0.54 -2.14 3.11
CA THR A 106 -0.05 -2.51 1.79
C THR A 106 1.18 -3.39 1.95
N ALA A 107 1.21 -4.54 1.28
CA ALA A 107 2.38 -5.43 1.25
C ALA A 107 2.68 -5.97 -0.15
N GLY A 108 3.94 -6.21 -0.49
CA GLY A 108 4.32 -6.85 -1.76
C GLY A 108 5.66 -6.36 -2.29
N GLN A 109 5.60 -5.60 -3.39
CA GLN A 109 6.74 -5.18 -4.21
C GLN A 109 7.35 -6.32 -5.04
N VAL A 110 6.49 -7.17 -5.60
CA VAL A 110 6.88 -8.40 -6.27
C VAL A 110 6.64 -8.30 -7.78
N ARG A 111 7.52 -8.92 -8.57
CA ARG A 111 7.29 -9.11 -10.01
C ARG A 111 6.54 -10.42 -10.24
N THR A 112 5.51 -10.39 -11.07
CA THR A 112 4.80 -11.59 -11.53
C THR A 112 5.22 -11.94 -12.95
N SER A 113 5.25 -13.24 -13.27
CA SER A 113 5.35 -13.73 -14.65
C SER A 113 4.01 -13.71 -15.39
N ASP A 114 2.91 -13.50 -14.65
CA ASP A 114 1.55 -13.47 -15.16
C ASP A 114 0.87 -12.16 -14.70
N PRO A 115 1.01 -11.07 -15.49
CA PRO A 115 0.48 -9.77 -15.14
C PRO A 115 -1.02 -9.60 -15.44
N ASP A 116 -1.63 -10.49 -16.24
CA ASP A 116 -3.05 -10.38 -16.60
C ASP A 116 -3.97 -11.03 -15.56
N SER A 117 -3.39 -11.80 -14.63
CA SER A 117 -4.08 -12.44 -13.51
C SER A 117 -4.57 -11.46 -12.43
N TYR A 118 -4.12 -10.20 -12.42
CA TYR A 118 -4.43 -9.24 -11.37
C TYR A 118 -4.98 -7.93 -11.95
N PRO A 119 -5.96 -7.29 -11.28
CA PRO A 119 -6.43 -5.98 -11.67
C PRO A 119 -5.28 -4.98 -11.66
N ARG A 120 -5.22 -4.16 -12.70
CA ARG A 120 -4.25 -3.07 -12.83
C ARG A 120 -4.99 -1.74 -12.76
N ASP A 121 -4.41 -0.80 -12.01
CA ASP A 121 -4.85 0.57 -12.11
C ASP A 121 -4.41 1.19 -13.45
N THR A 122 -5.39 1.53 -14.30
CA THR A 122 -5.17 2.22 -15.58
C THR A 122 -5.39 3.74 -15.47
N SER A 123 -5.69 4.25 -14.27
CA SER A 123 -5.84 5.67 -14.01
C SER A 123 -4.53 6.40 -14.30
N PRO A 124 -4.59 7.65 -14.80
CA PRO A 124 -3.37 8.43 -15.02
C PRO A 124 -2.64 8.62 -13.68
N CYS A 125 -1.40 8.15 -13.63
CA CYS A 125 -0.51 8.48 -12.52
C CYS A 125 -0.30 10.00 -12.43
N ALA A 126 0.20 10.47 -11.29
CA ALA A 126 0.60 11.86 -11.15
C ALA A 126 1.80 12.13 -12.07
N GLY A 127 1.59 12.58 -13.31
CA GLY A 127 2.64 12.96 -14.25
C GLY A 127 3.64 11.85 -14.62
N ASN A 128 4.81 12.25 -15.15
CA ASN A 128 5.88 11.31 -15.50
C ASN A 128 6.73 10.98 -14.27
N TRP A 129 6.31 9.97 -13.49
CA TRP A 129 7.04 9.50 -12.31
C TRP A 129 8.33 8.71 -12.64
N THR A 130 8.61 8.47 -13.93
CA THR A 130 9.77 7.69 -14.39
C THR A 130 11.03 8.51 -14.68
N GLU A 131 10.97 9.85 -14.56
CA GLU A 131 12.09 10.78 -14.75
C GLU A 131 12.96 11.02 -13.49
#